data_AF-A0A7W2EID8-F1
#
_entry.id   AF-A0A7W2EID8-F1
#
_cell.length_a   1.000
_cell.length_b   1.000
_cell.length_c   1.000
_cell.angle_alpha   90.00
_cell.angle_beta   90.00
_cell.angle_gamma   90.00
#
_symmetry.space_group_name_H-M   'P 1'
#
loop_
_entity.id
_entity.type
_entity.pdbx_description
1 polymer ?
#
loop_
_entity_poly.entity_id
_entity_poly.type
_entity_poly.pdbx_seq_one_letter_code
_entity_poly.pdbx_strand_id
1 'polypeptide(L)'
;MAPLLLGAILCASAYAQTQPPAPAPAATSDSATPAVQDSTPGVTPPAVAQQQQKEIAHGDPGRWYQHDSTAADQLRTVRKEIAAALQEATLACKKQPAAERNACLKEARSTYQHDMVNAKLIRDENNRLE
;
A
#
# COMPACT_ATOMS: atom_id res chain seq x y z
N MET A 1 35.45 44.32 40.40
CA MET A 1 36.35 44.26 39.22
C MET A 1 36.62 42.80 38.92
N ALA A 2 36.40 42.43 37.66
CA ALA A 2 36.51 41.11 37.00
C ALA A 2 35.46 40.02 37.35
N PRO A 3 35.02 39.22 36.34
CA PRO A 3 33.68 38.63 36.25
C PRO A 3 33.69 37.10 36.23
N LEU A 4 32.54 36.45 36.42
CA LEU A 4 32.33 35.08 35.92
C LEU A 4 30.97 34.95 35.24
N LEU A 5 31.06 34.87 33.91
CA LEU A 5 30.07 34.35 33.00
C LEU A 5 29.94 32.84 33.18
N LEU A 6 28.71 32.35 33.37
CA LEU A 6 28.25 31.01 32.97
C LEU A 6 26.72 31.11 33.00
N GLY A 7 25.98 30.99 31.90
CA GLY A 7 26.22 30.19 30.71
C GLY A 7 24.91 29.44 30.48
N ALA A 8 24.08 29.97 29.59
CA ALA A 8 22.78 29.40 29.24
C ALA A 8 22.96 27.98 28.68
N ILE A 9 22.41 26.98 29.37
CA ILE A 9 22.27 25.63 28.82
C ILE A 9 20.98 25.61 27.99
N LEU A 10 21.10 26.06 26.75
CA LEU A 10 20.21 25.66 25.67
C LEU A 10 20.60 24.22 25.31
N CYS A 11 19.87 23.24 25.83
CA CYS A 11 19.86 21.90 25.24
C CYS A 11 19.16 21.99 23.88
N ALA A 12 19.91 22.41 22.86
CA ALA A 12 19.55 22.19 21.47
C ALA A 12 19.67 20.68 21.23
N SER A 13 18.54 19.97 21.25
CA SER A 13 18.44 18.64 20.68
C SER A 13 18.77 18.77 19.20
N ALA A 14 20.00 18.37 18.84
CA ALA A 14 20.37 18.11 17.47
C ALA A 14 19.50 16.95 16.95
N TYR A 15 18.34 17.28 16.38
CA TYR A 15 17.72 16.42 15.39
C TYR A 15 18.71 16.34 14.23
N ALA A 16 19.47 15.25 14.16
CA ALA A 16 20.11 14.85 12.94
C ALA A 16 19.00 14.55 11.91
N GLN A 17 18.57 15.59 11.18
CA GLN A 17 17.79 15.45 9.98
C GLN A 17 18.70 14.81 8.93
N THR A 18 18.57 13.50 8.75
CA THR A 18 19.11 12.80 7.59
C THR A 18 18.32 13.24 6.36
N GLN A 19 18.83 14.28 5.71
CA GLN A 19 18.33 14.74 4.42
C GLN A 19 18.63 13.64 3.37
N PRO A 20 17.62 13.11 2.65
CA PRO A 20 17.87 12.14 1.60
C PRO A 20 18.69 12.80 0.47
N PRO A 21 19.69 12.10 -0.10
CA PRO A 21 20.48 12.64 -1.18
C PRO A 21 19.61 12.87 -2.43
N ALA A 22 19.91 13.96 -3.15
CA ALA A 22 19.27 14.27 -4.43
C ALA A 22 19.49 13.13 -5.46
N PRO A 23 18.54 12.86 -6.36
CA PRO A 23 18.71 11.85 -7.39
C PRO A 23 19.75 12.32 -8.43
N ALA A 24 20.81 11.52 -8.59
CA ALA A 24 21.76 11.65 -9.70
C ALA A 24 21.12 11.15 -11.03
N PRO A 25 21.57 11.65 -12.20
CA PRO A 25 20.98 11.30 -13.48
C PRO A 25 21.30 9.87 -13.91
N ALA A 26 20.33 9.29 -14.62
CA ALA A 26 20.35 7.93 -15.15
C ALA A 26 21.53 7.67 -16.11
N ALA A 27 22.18 6.51 -15.96
CA ALA A 27 23.02 5.90 -16.98
C ALA A 27 22.92 4.36 -16.96
N THR A 28 22.22 3.85 -17.97
CA THR A 28 22.48 2.66 -18.82
C THR A 28 22.93 1.30 -18.21
N SER A 29 22.03 0.35 -18.42
CA SER A 29 22.07 -1.12 -18.62
C SER A 29 23.40 -1.88 -18.72
N ASP A 30 23.50 -3.02 -18.01
CA ASP A 30 23.82 -4.33 -18.64
C ASP A 30 23.33 -5.53 -17.80
N SER A 31 23.03 -6.67 -18.47
CA SER A 31 22.08 -7.71 -18.04
C SER A 31 22.70 -9.07 -17.64
N ALA A 32 22.06 -9.83 -16.75
CA ALA A 32 22.08 -11.30 -16.73
C ALA A 32 20.81 -11.90 -16.09
N THR A 33 20.05 -12.67 -16.87
CA THR A 33 18.66 -13.14 -16.68
C THR A 33 18.53 -14.48 -15.93
N PRO A 34 17.35 -14.85 -15.38
CA PRO A 34 16.40 -15.61 -16.21
C PRO A 34 14.89 -15.29 -16.03
N ALA A 35 14.19 -15.29 -17.17
CA ALA A 35 12.74 -15.48 -17.42
C ALA A 35 11.72 -14.79 -16.50
N VAL A 36 11.27 -13.58 -16.88
CA VAL A 36 10.13 -12.89 -16.24
C VAL A 36 9.25 -12.23 -17.31
N GLN A 37 7.95 -12.28 -17.06
CA GLN A 37 6.81 -11.80 -17.84
C GLN A 37 7.10 -10.54 -18.66
N ASP A 38 6.80 -10.61 -19.95
CA ASP A 38 6.87 -9.50 -20.91
C ASP A 38 5.95 -8.36 -20.45
N SER A 39 6.54 -7.45 -19.68
CA SER A 39 5.98 -6.16 -19.32
C SER A 39 6.66 -5.16 -20.24
N THR A 40 6.35 -5.22 -21.54
CA THR A 40 6.70 -4.16 -22.46
C THR A 40 5.95 -2.91 -22.00
N PRO A 41 6.64 -1.83 -21.55
CA PRO A 41 5.97 -0.60 -21.22
C PRO A 41 5.35 -0.03 -22.50
N GLY A 42 4.01 0.00 -22.56
CA GLY A 42 3.30 0.93 -23.45
C GLY A 42 2.63 0.39 -24.71
N VAL A 43 2.41 -0.92 -24.90
CA VAL A 43 1.55 -1.38 -26.01
C VAL A 43 0.48 -2.35 -25.53
N THR A 44 -0.71 -1.82 -25.25
CA THR A 44 -1.93 -2.61 -25.10
C THR A 44 -2.16 -3.43 -26.38
N PRO A 45 -2.32 -4.78 -26.32
CA PRO A 45 -2.58 -5.58 -27.51
C PRO A 45 -3.78 -5.06 -28.31
N PRO A 46 -3.78 -5.12 -29.66
CA PRO A 46 -4.81 -4.47 -30.49
C PRO A 46 -6.25 -4.86 -30.11
N ALA A 47 -6.48 -6.14 -29.78
CA ALA A 47 -7.79 -6.61 -29.33
C ALA A 47 -8.22 -5.99 -27.98
N VAL A 48 -7.28 -5.80 -27.05
CA VAL A 48 -7.55 -5.16 -25.76
C VAL A 48 -7.76 -3.66 -25.95
N ALA A 49 -7.04 -3.01 -26.86
CA ALA A 49 -7.22 -1.60 -27.18
C ALA A 49 -8.61 -1.33 -27.78
N GLN A 50 -9.07 -2.19 -28.70
CA GLN A 50 -10.43 -2.14 -29.24
C GLN A 50 -11.49 -2.35 -28.16
N GLN A 51 -11.24 -3.26 -27.21
CA GLN A 51 -12.15 -3.44 -26.07
C GLN A 51 -12.17 -2.21 -25.17
N GLN A 52 -11.01 -1.66 -24.80
CA GLN A 52 -10.92 -0.44 -23.99
C GLN A 52 -11.67 0.72 -24.63
N GLN A 53 -11.56 0.90 -25.95
CA GLN A 53 -12.31 1.95 -26.66
C GLN A 53 -13.83 1.77 -26.56
N LYS A 54 -14.32 0.52 -26.61
CA LYS A 54 -15.73 0.23 -26.40
C LYS A 54 -16.18 0.53 -24.98
N GLU A 55 -15.39 0.15 -23.97
CA GLU A 55 -15.71 0.44 -22.56
C GLU A 55 -15.67 1.95 -22.28
N ILE A 56 -14.67 2.68 -22.80
CA ILE A 56 -14.60 4.15 -22.68
C ILE A 56 -15.82 4.80 -23.33
N ALA A 57 -16.25 4.33 -24.51
CA ALA A 57 -17.45 4.81 -25.17
C ALA A 57 -18.74 4.46 -24.41
N HIS A 58 -18.74 3.35 -23.67
CA HIS A 58 -19.83 2.97 -22.76
C HIS A 58 -19.90 3.88 -21.53
N GLY A 59 -18.77 4.46 -21.14
CA GLY A 59 -18.64 5.33 -19.97
C GLY A 59 -18.57 4.53 -18.67
N ASP A 60 -18.40 5.26 -17.56
CA ASP A 60 -18.30 4.63 -16.25
C ASP A 60 -19.64 4.00 -15.85
N PRO A 61 -19.64 2.77 -15.30
CA PRO A 61 -20.84 2.18 -14.73
C PRO A 61 -21.41 3.09 -13.63
N GLY A 62 -22.71 3.38 -13.66
CA GLY A 62 -23.35 4.25 -12.66
C GLY A 62 -23.13 3.81 -11.21
N ARG A 63 -22.91 2.51 -10.97
CA ARG A 63 -22.56 1.96 -9.65
C ARG A 63 -21.23 2.51 -9.10
N TRP A 64 -20.28 2.93 -9.92
CA TRP A 64 -19.01 3.51 -9.46
C TRP A 64 -19.21 4.77 -8.61
N TYR A 65 -20.31 5.49 -8.83
CA TYR A 65 -20.66 6.71 -8.11
C TYR A 65 -21.59 6.45 -6.92
N GLN A 66 -21.95 5.20 -6.66
CA GLN A 66 -22.83 4.84 -5.55
C GLN A 66 -21.99 4.41 -4.34
N HIS A 67 -21.96 5.26 -3.31
CA HIS A 67 -21.33 4.91 -2.04
C HIS A 67 -22.17 3.86 -1.29
N ASP A 68 -21.51 3.04 -0.47
CA ASP A 68 -22.17 2.11 0.43
C ASP A 68 -22.87 2.89 1.55
N SER A 69 -24.13 3.27 1.32
CA SER A 69 -24.87 4.21 2.18
C SER A 69 -25.44 3.61 3.46
N THR A 70 -25.50 2.28 3.56
CA THR A 70 -26.03 1.61 4.76
C THR A 70 -24.92 0.94 5.56
N ALA A 71 -25.09 0.88 6.89
CA ALA A 71 -24.14 0.22 7.78
C ALA A 71 -23.91 -1.27 7.43
N ALA A 72 -24.87 -1.93 6.78
CA ALA A 72 -24.75 -3.30 6.29
C ALA A 72 -23.91 -3.38 5.02
N ASP A 73 -24.08 -2.42 4.11
CA ASP A 73 -23.29 -2.31 2.89
C ASP A 73 -21.82 -2.02 3.20
N GLN A 74 -21.57 -1.04 4.07
CA GLN A 74 -20.22 -0.69 4.52
C GLN A 74 -19.54 -1.88 5.21
N LEU A 75 -20.24 -2.59 6.10
CA LEU A 75 -19.69 -3.78 6.75
C LEU A 75 -19.35 -4.89 5.75
N ARG A 76 -20.16 -5.05 4.69
CA ARG A 76 -19.86 -5.99 3.61
C ARG A 76 -18.60 -5.55 2.86
N THR A 77 -18.41 -4.26 2.64
CA THR A 77 -17.21 -3.72 1.97
C THR A 77 -15.96 -3.91 2.83
N VAL A 78 -16.00 -3.56 4.12
CA VAL A 78 -14.90 -3.82 5.07
C VAL A 78 -14.48 -5.29 5.08
N ARG A 79 -15.43 -6.23 5.06
CA ARG A 79 -15.10 -7.67 4.98
C ARG A 79 -14.40 -8.06 3.68
N LYS A 80 -14.74 -7.43 2.56
CA LYS A 80 -14.05 -7.65 1.28
C LYS A 80 -12.64 -7.07 1.33
N GLU A 81 -12.47 -5.89 1.93
CA GLU A 81 -11.16 -5.24 2.12
C GLU A 81 -10.24 -6.08 3.01
N ILE A 82 -10.75 -6.62 4.12
CA ILE A 82 -10.00 -7.54 4.99
C ILE A 82 -9.55 -8.80 4.23
N ALA A 83 -10.43 -9.36 3.38
CA ALA A 83 -10.09 -10.52 2.55
C ALA A 83 -9.04 -10.17 1.47
N ALA A 84 -9.15 -9.00 0.85
CA ALA A 84 -8.16 -8.49 -0.11
C ALA A 84 -6.80 -8.28 0.57
N ALA A 85 -6.77 -7.69 1.77
CA ALA A 85 -5.56 -7.50 2.57
C ALA A 85 -4.86 -8.83 2.89
N LEU A 86 -5.61 -9.89 3.25
CA LEU A 86 -5.05 -11.23 3.42
C LEU A 86 -4.42 -11.75 2.12
N GLN A 87 -5.07 -11.53 0.98
CA GLN A 87 -4.60 -11.99 -0.31
C GLN A 87 -3.29 -11.27 -0.70
N GLU A 88 -3.22 -9.96 -0.51
CA GLU A 88 -2.02 -9.15 -0.71
C GLU A 88 -0.88 -9.58 0.23
N ALA A 89 -1.17 -9.74 1.53
CA ALA A 89 -0.20 -10.23 2.50
C ALA A 89 0.32 -11.63 2.13
N THR A 90 -0.55 -12.52 1.66
CA THR A 90 -0.16 -13.85 1.20
C THR A 90 0.78 -13.78 -0.01
N LEU A 91 0.50 -12.90 -0.98
CA LEU A 91 1.38 -12.68 -2.13
C LEU A 91 2.72 -12.09 -1.70
N ALA A 92 2.74 -11.17 -0.74
CA ALA A 92 3.97 -10.63 -0.16
C ALA A 92 4.79 -11.73 0.56
N CYS A 93 4.14 -12.60 1.35
CA CYS A 93 4.81 -13.71 2.02
C CYS A 93 5.49 -14.68 1.04
N LYS A 94 4.91 -14.89 -0.16
CA LYS A 94 5.53 -15.75 -1.19
C LYS A 94 6.87 -15.22 -1.70
N LYS A 95 7.11 -13.90 -1.59
CA LYS A 95 8.36 -13.24 -1.98
C LYS A 95 9.45 -13.33 -0.90
N GLN A 96 9.09 -13.71 0.33
CA GLN A 96 10.03 -13.85 1.45
C GLN A 96 10.91 -15.12 1.32
N PRO A 97 12.10 -15.13 1.97
CA PRO A 97 12.92 -16.33 2.09
C PRO A 97 12.11 -17.54 2.59
N ALA A 98 12.48 -18.74 2.13
CA ALA A 98 11.74 -19.96 2.47
C ALA A 98 11.65 -20.20 4.00
N ALA A 99 12.71 -19.84 4.74
CA ALA A 99 12.77 -19.96 6.19
C ALA A 99 11.74 -19.06 6.92
N GLU A 100 11.39 -17.90 6.36
CA GLU A 100 10.52 -16.90 6.98
C GLU A 100 9.05 -17.02 6.52
N ARG A 101 8.84 -17.64 5.35
CA ARG A 101 7.54 -17.71 4.67
C ARG A 101 6.42 -18.28 5.53
N ASN A 102 6.68 -19.36 6.27
CA ASN A 102 5.66 -19.99 7.10
C ASN A 102 5.24 -19.10 8.28
N ALA A 103 6.20 -18.38 8.88
CA ALA A 103 5.91 -17.42 9.94
C ALA A 103 5.05 -16.26 9.39
N CYS A 104 5.44 -15.70 8.24
CA CYS A 104 4.68 -14.64 7.56
C CYS A 104 3.23 -15.08 7.25
N LEU A 105 3.05 -16.28 6.69
CA LEU A 105 1.70 -16.80 6.39
C LEU A 105 0.85 -17.02 7.64
N LYS A 106 1.47 -17.39 8.77
CA LYS A 106 0.77 -17.54 10.04
C LYS A 106 0.31 -16.18 10.56
N GLU A 107 1.18 -15.17 10.50
CA GLU A 107 0.87 -13.80 10.90
C GLU A 107 -0.26 -13.23 10.05
N ALA A 108 -0.17 -13.31 8.71
CA ALA A 108 -1.20 -12.82 7.81
C ALA A 108 -2.59 -13.42 8.11
N ARG A 109 -2.64 -14.73 8.42
CA ARG A 109 -3.89 -15.40 8.84
C ARG A 109 -4.39 -14.93 10.21
N SER A 110 -3.47 -14.68 11.15
CA SER A 110 -3.80 -14.17 12.47
C SER A 110 -4.42 -12.76 12.36
N THR A 111 -3.82 -11.89 11.55
CA THR A 111 -4.34 -10.54 11.26
C THR A 111 -5.73 -10.62 10.62
N TYR A 112 -5.91 -11.45 9.60
CA TYR A 112 -7.24 -11.67 9.00
C TYR A 112 -8.30 -12.09 10.04
N GLN A 113 -7.98 -13.05 10.91
CA GLN A 113 -8.92 -13.50 11.94
C GLN A 113 -9.27 -12.38 12.92
N HIS A 114 -8.25 -11.65 13.37
CA HIS A 114 -8.42 -10.49 14.24
C HIS A 114 -9.32 -9.44 13.60
N ASP A 115 -9.05 -9.08 12.34
CA ASP A 115 -9.78 -8.02 11.65
C ASP A 115 -11.21 -8.44 11.35
N MET A 116 -11.46 -9.73 11.03
CA MET A 116 -12.81 -10.25 10.84
C MET A 116 -13.65 -10.20 12.12
N VAL A 117 -13.05 -10.46 13.29
CA VAL A 117 -13.71 -10.29 14.59
C VAL A 117 -14.03 -8.81 14.84
N ASN A 118 -13.13 -7.91 14.43
CA ASN A 118 -13.24 -6.47 14.62
C ASN A 118 -13.90 -5.72 13.46
N ALA A 119 -14.47 -6.40 12.46
CA ALA A 119 -14.96 -5.77 11.23
C ALA A 119 -16.00 -4.65 11.45
N LYS A 120 -16.79 -4.73 12.52
CA LYS A 120 -17.73 -3.66 12.90
C LYS A 120 -17.00 -2.43 13.43
N LEU A 121 -15.98 -2.63 14.26
CA LEU A 121 -15.16 -1.54 14.79
C LEU A 121 -14.38 -0.85 13.66
N ILE A 122 -13.79 -1.62 12.75
CA ILE A 122 -13.07 -1.10 11.57
C ILE A 122 -14.02 -0.25 10.71
N ARG A 123 -15.25 -0.70 10.46
CA ARG A 123 -16.27 0.12 9.77
C ARG A 123 -16.54 1.43 10.50
N ASP A 124 -16.73 1.38 11.82
CA ASP A 124 -17.05 2.56 12.62
C ASP A 124 -15.88 3.57 12.66
N GLU A 125 -14.64 3.06 12.64
CA GLU A 125 -13.43 3.87 12.52
C GLU A 125 -13.30 4.51 11.13
N ASN A 126 -13.53 3.76 10.04
CA ASN A 126 -13.52 4.31 8.69
C ASN A 126 -14.52 5.46 8.55
N ASN A 127 -15.75 5.27 9.02
CA ASN A 127 -16.80 6.30 8.98
C ASN A 127 -16.51 7.52 9.87
N ARG A 128 -15.56 7.44 10.81
CA ARG A 128 -15.13 8.57 11.64
C ARG A 128 -14.10 9.45 10.92
N LEU A 129 -13.37 8.87 9.97
CA LEU A 129 -12.28 9.53 9.25
C LEU A 129 -12.75 10.20 7.95
N GLU A 130 -13.97 9.90 7.50
CA GLU A 130 -14.66 10.57 6.39
C GLU A 130 -15.32 11.89 6.83
#